data_AF-A0A1M6YBY3-F1
#
_entry.id   AF-A0A1M6YBY3-F1
#
_cell.length_a   1.000
_cell.length_b   1.000
_cell.length_c   1.000
_cell.angle_alpha   90.00
_cell.angle_beta   90.00
_cell.angle_gamma   90.00
#
_symmetry.space_group_name_H-M   'P 1'
#
loop_
_entity.id
_entity.type
_entity.pdbx_description
1 polymer ?
#
loop_
_entity_poly.entity_id
_entity_poly.type
_entity_poly.pdbx_seq_one_letter_code
_entity_poly.pdbx_strand_id
1 'polypeptide(L)' 'MSNKFETLKASVQEIIDLIAAGDSREANNKLLEVSDTLDEMIDFAEEDEEVREISRYQVLLNQLHVKINGEEPVDGE' A
#
# COMPACT_ATOMS: atom_id res chain seq x y z
N MET A 1 -11.22 -0.57 -16.03
CA MET A 1 -10.45 -1.34 -15.03
C MET A 1 -9.01 -0.87 -14.85
N SER A 2 -8.33 -0.27 -15.84
CA SER A 2 -6.91 0.15 -15.68
C SER A 2 -6.66 1.34 -14.74
N ASN A 3 -7.54 2.35 -14.72
CA ASN A 3 -7.22 3.62 -14.06
C ASN A 3 -7.04 3.54 -12.53
N LYS A 4 -7.76 2.65 -11.82
CA LYS A 4 -7.68 2.57 -10.35
C LYS A 4 -6.36 1.97 -9.87
N PHE A 5 -5.89 0.94 -10.56
CA PHE A 5 -4.60 0.31 -10.25
C PHE A 5 -3.41 1.15 -10.76
N GLU A 6 -3.59 1.94 -11.82
CA GLU A 6 -2.62 2.96 -12.22
C GLU A 6 -2.44 4.04 -11.14
N THR A 7 -3.53 4.51 -10.53
CA THR A 7 -3.47 5.44 -9.39
C THR A 7 -2.79 4.79 -8.18
N LEU A 8 -3.15 3.56 -7.80
CA LEU A 8 -2.49 2.84 -6.71
C LEU A 8 -0.98 2.72 -6.94
N LYS A 9 -0.58 2.34 -8.15
CA LYS A 9 0.83 2.24 -8.52
C LYS A 9 1.57 3.57 -8.38
N ALA A 10 0.94 4.67 -8.80
CA ALA A 10 1.51 6.01 -8.65
C ALA A 10 1.68 6.38 -7.18
N SER A 11 0.66 6.17 -6.35
CA SER A 11 0.72 6.47 -4.91
C SER A 11 1.76 5.62 -4.19
N VAL A 12 1.91 4.35 -4.56
CA VAL A 12 2.96 3.48 -4.01
C VAL A 12 4.36 3.96 -4.41
N GLN A 13 4.55 4.38 -5.66
CA GLN A 13 5.82 4.95 -6.09
C GLN A 13 6.16 6.22 -5.31
N GLU A 14 5.17 7.07 -5.03
CA GLU A 14 5.35 8.27 -4.21
C GLU A 14 5.81 7.91 -2.78
N ILE A 15 5.24 6.88 -2.16
CA ILE A 15 5.70 6.38 -0.85
C ILE A 15 7.17 5.93 -0.93
N ILE A 16 7.55 5.20 -1.97
CA ILE A 16 8.94 4.75 -2.18
C ILE A 16 9.89 5.95 -2.33
N ASP A 17 9.47 6.97 -3.08
CA ASP A 17 10.26 8.17 -3.31
C ASP A 17 10.43 9.00 -2.02
N LEU A 18 9.39 9.11 -1.19
CA LEU A 18 9.45 9.74 0.14
C LEU A 18 10.39 8.99 1.08
N ILE A 19 10.34 7.65 1.09
CA ILE A 19 11.29 6.81 1.84
C ILE A 19 12.72 7.08 1.36
N ALA A 20 12.95 7.13 0.05
CA ALA A 20 14.25 7.37 -0.53
C ALA A 20 14.77 8.80 -0.22
N ALA A 21 13.88 9.77 -0.09
CA ALA A 21 14.19 11.13 0.34
C ALA A 21 14.44 11.25 1.86
N GLY A 22 14.16 10.20 2.64
CA GLY A 22 14.25 10.20 4.09
C GLY A 22 13.07 10.90 4.79
N ASP A 23 11.98 11.18 4.07
CA ASP A 23 10.77 11.77 4.64
C ASP A 23 9.82 10.70 5.19
N SER A 24 10.25 10.04 6.27
CA SER A 24 9.49 8.96 6.91
C SER A 24 8.11 9.42 7.40
N ARG A 25 7.94 10.71 7.73
CA ARG A 25 6.66 11.22 8.22
C ARG A 25 5.64 11.31 7.10
N GLU A 26 6.02 11.92 5.98
CA GLU A 26 5.12 12.03 4.82
C GLU A 26 4.88 10.66 4.19
N ALA A 27 5.90 9.80 4.14
CA ALA A 27 5.75 8.41 3.71
C ALA A 27 4.71 7.64 4.55
N ASN A 28 4.74 7.76 5.88
CA ASN A 28 3.74 7.13 6.76
C ASN A 28 2.33 7.70 6.55
N ASN A 29 2.19 9.03 6.39
CA ASN A 29 0.88 9.64 6.13
C ASN A 29 0.28 9.11 4.83
N LYS A 30 1.10 9.05 3.77
CA LYS A 30 0.68 8.55 2.46
C LYS A 30 0.37 7.06 2.51
N LEU A 31 1.14 6.28 3.26
CA LEU A 31 0.89 4.86 3.46
C LEU A 31 -0.49 4.61 4.09
N LEU A 32 -0.87 5.39 5.10
CA LEU A 32 -2.20 5.32 5.70
C LEU A 32 -3.32 5.64 4.69
N GLU A 33 -3.16 6.72 3.92
CA GLU A 33 -4.14 7.11 2.88
C GLU A 33 -4.34 6.00 1.83
N VAL A 34 -3.25 5.38 1.37
CA VAL A 34 -3.33 4.28 0.40
C VAL A 34 -3.89 3.02 1.04
N SER A 35 -3.64 2.77 2.32
CA SER A 35 -4.25 1.64 3.06
C SER A 35 -5.77 1.78 3.13
N ASP A 36 -6.28 2.96 3.50
CA ASP A 36 -7.72 3.24 3.55
C ASP A 36 -8.37 3.04 2.16
N THR A 37 -7.66 3.45 1.10
CA THR A 37 -8.13 3.25 -0.28
C THR A 37 -8.17 1.77 -0.67
N LEU A 38 -7.18 0.97 -0.25
CA LEU A 38 -7.17 -0.46 -0.53
C LEU A 38 -8.29 -1.20 0.20
N ASP A 39 -8.60 -0.81 1.43
CA ASP A 39 -9.70 -1.38 2.21
C ASP A 39 -11.05 -1.10 1.53
N GLU A 40 -11.29 0.14 1.11
CA GLU A 40 -12.48 0.48 0.33
C GLU A 40 -12.55 -0.33 -0.97
N MET A 41 -11.43 -0.46 -1.70
CA MET A 41 -11.38 -1.22 -2.94
C MET A 41 -11.68 -2.70 -2.73
N ILE A 42 -11.28 -3.29 -1.60
CA ILE A 42 -11.55 -4.70 -1.27
C ILE A 42 -13.01 -4.92 -0.94
N ASP A 43 -13.65 -3.98 -0.22
CA ASP A 43 -15.06 -4.05 0.14
C ASP A 43 -15.98 -4.04 -1.09
N PHE A 44 -15.53 -3.41 -2.18
CA PHE A 44 -16.26 -3.33 -3.45
C PHE A 44 -15.73 -4.26 -4.55
N ALA A 45 -14.75 -5.13 -4.26
CA ALA A 45 -14.21 -6.04 -5.26
C ALA A 45 -15.20 -7.18 -5.55
N GLU A 46 -15.61 -7.33 -6.80
CA GLU A 46 -16.57 -8.38 -7.22
C GLU A 46 -15.87 -9.57 -7.89
N GLU A 47 -14.69 -9.34 -8.48
CA GLU A 47 -13.92 -10.37 -9.19
C GLU A 47 -12.71 -10.85 -8.38
N ASP A 48 -12.46 -12.16 -8.38
CA ASP A 48 -11.30 -12.77 -7.72
C ASP A 48 -9.96 -12.18 -8.20
N GLU A 49 -9.88 -11.77 -9.47
CA GLU A 49 -8.69 -11.13 -10.02
C GLU A 49 -8.42 -9.76 -9.37
N GLU A 50 -9.48 -8.98 -9.13
CA GLU A 50 -9.38 -7.69 -8.46
C GLU A 50 -8.97 -7.85 -7.00
N VAL A 51 -9.61 -8.78 -6.27
CA VAL A 51 -9.23 -9.11 -4.88
C VAL A 51 -7.76 -9.51 -4.82
N ARG A 52 -7.33 -10.42 -5.72
CA ARG A 52 -5.95 -10.88 -5.78
C ARG A 52 -4.98 -9.74 -6.08
N GLU A 53 -5.37 -8.74 -6.86
CA GLU A 53 -4.53 -7.57 -7.14
C GLU A 53 -4.44 -6.63 -5.94
N ILE A 54 -5.56 -6.31 -5.32
CA ILE A 54 -5.62 -5.46 -4.12
C ILE A 54 -4.78 -6.08 -2.99
N SER A 55 -4.89 -7.40 -2.75
CA SER A 55 -4.07 -8.08 -1.74
C SER A 55 -2.56 -8.01 -2.00
N ARG A 56 -2.11 -7.97 -3.27
CA ARG A 56 -0.68 -7.77 -3.58
C ARG A 56 -0.20 -6.39 -3.13
N TYR A 57 -1.04 -5.36 -3.31
CA TYR A 57 -0.73 -4.01 -2.84
C TYR A 57 -0.76 -3.90 -1.32
N GLN A 58 -1.69 -4.57 -0.62
CA GLN A 58 -1.70 -4.61 0.85
C GLN A 58 -0.40 -5.21 1.42
N VAL A 59 0.09 -6.32 0.86
CA VAL A 59 1.38 -6.92 1.26
C VAL A 59 2.54 -5.95 1.00
N LEU A 60 2.53 -5.25 -0.13
CA LEU A 60 3.57 -4.28 -0.46
C LEU A 60 3.56 -3.08 0.52
N LEU A 61 2.39 -2.53 0.85
CA LEU A 61 2.28 -1.46 1.85
C LEU A 61 2.81 -1.92 3.21
N ASN A 62 2.49 -3.15 3.64
CA ASN A 62 3.02 -3.68 4.90
C ASN A 62 4.56 -3.75 4.88
N GLN A 63 5.16 -4.18 3.76
CA GLN A 63 6.62 -4.17 3.61
C GLN A 63 7.21 -2.75 3.67
N LEU A 64 6.54 -1.77 3.07
CA LEU A 64 6.96 -0.37 3.14
C LEU A 64 6.84 0.18 4.56
N HIS A 65 5.78 -0.17 5.29
CA HIS A 65 5.57 0.21 6.69
C HIS A 65 6.72 -0.32 7.58
N VAL A 66 7.02 -1.62 7.48
CA VAL A 66 8.18 -2.25 8.14
C VAL A 66 9.48 -1.52 7.81
N LYS A 67 9.69 -1.16 6.54
CA LYS A 67 10.89 -0.44 6.11
C LYS A 67 10.99 0.97 6.68
N ILE A 68 9.86 1.67 6.86
CA ILE A 68 9.82 3.02 7.44
C ILE A 68 10.06 2.97 8.96
N ASN A 69 9.39 2.05 9.65
CA ASN A 69 9.30 2.05 11.12
C ASN A 69 10.29 1.09 11.79
N GLY A 70 10.93 0.19 11.03
CA GLY A 70 11.88 -0.79 11.57
C GLY A 70 11.22 -1.88 12.42
N GLU A 71 9.91 -2.09 12.27
CA GLU A 71 9.17 -3.15 12.95
C GLU A 71 9.48 -4.51 12.29
N GLU A 72 9.73 -5.56 13.08
CA GLU A 72 9.80 -6.92 12.52
C GLU A 72 8.45 -7.24 11.86
N PRO A 73 8.44 -7.91 10.69
CA PRO A 73 7.19 -8.35 10.09
C PRO A 73 6.43 -9.17 11.13
N VAL A 74 5.17 -8.80 11.38
CA VAL A 74 4.27 -9.62 12.20
C VAL A 74 4.07 -10.95 11.47
N ASP A 75 4.89 -11.95 11.82
CA ASP A 75 4.62 -13.33 11.49
C ASP A 75 3.24 -13.64 12.06
N GLY A 76 2.28 -13.92 11.18
CA GLY A 76 0.94 -14.31 11.58
C GLY A 76 1.00 -15.60 12.38
N GLU A 77 0.79 -15.49 13.69
CA GLU A 77 0.43 -16.62 14.56
C GLU A 77 -1.00 -17.13 14.27
#